data_AF-A0A8T7ELL3-F1
#
_entry.id   AF-A0A8T7ELL3-F1
#
_cell.length_a   1.000
_cell.length_b   1.000
_cell.length_c   1.000
_cell.angle_alpha   90.00
_cell.angle_beta   90.00
_cell.angle_gamma   90.00
#
_symmetry.space_group_name_H-M   'P 1'
#
loop_
_entity.id
_entity.type
_entity.pdbx_description
1 polymer ?
#
loop_
_entity_poly.entity_id
_entity_poly.type
_entity_poly.pdbx_seq_one_letter_code
_entity_poly.pdbx_strand_id
1 'polypeptide(L)'
;MDDAPAIMEAFVAQERVARILGQGPTKSSVELVNGLQVDLRVLERERWGTALAYFTGSQQHNIRMRERALERGLSLNEHAFSPVDDNRQIIEGAPEDLVPHRGGSLRSSRAAVDRA
;
A
#
# COMPACT_ATOMS: atom_id res chain seq x y z
N MET A 1 -1.32 -13.41 -8.54
CA MET A 1 -2.57 -13.33 -7.75
C MET A 1 -3.35 -14.64 -7.80
N ASP A 2 -2.97 -15.57 -8.68
CA ASP A 2 -3.78 -16.73 -9.06
C ASP A 2 -4.03 -17.71 -7.92
N ASP A 3 -3.14 -17.75 -6.93
CA ASP A 3 -3.29 -18.60 -5.74
C ASP A 3 -4.26 -18.03 -4.69
N ALA A 4 -4.71 -16.77 -4.82
CA ALA A 4 -5.52 -16.11 -3.80
C ALA A 4 -6.80 -16.89 -3.45
N PRO A 5 -7.59 -17.41 -4.41
CA PRO A 5 -8.78 -18.21 -4.08
C PRO A 5 -8.46 -19.45 -3.25
N ALA A 6 -7.42 -20.20 -3.63
CA ALA A 6 -7.00 -21.41 -2.91
C ALA A 6 -6.52 -21.10 -1.48
N ILE A 7 -5.79 -19.99 -1.31
CA ILE A 7 -5.38 -19.50 0.02
C ILE A 7 -6.58 -19.14 0.88
N MET A 8 -7.57 -18.42 0.31
CA MET A 8 -8.78 -18.02 1.04
C MET A 8 -9.60 -19.24 1.47
N GLU A 9 -9.77 -20.22 0.59
CA GLU A 9 -10.47 -21.47 0.90
C GLU A 9 -9.76 -22.24 2.02
N ALA A 10 -8.44 -22.42 1.92
CA ALA A 10 -7.66 -23.10 2.94
C ALA A 10 -7.69 -22.38 4.31
N PHE A 11 -7.78 -21.05 4.32
CA PHE A 11 -7.88 -20.25 5.54
C PHE A 11 -9.22 -20.42 6.23
N VAL A 12 -10.34 -20.33 5.50
CA VAL A 12 -11.67 -20.44 6.10
C VAL A 12 -12.03 -21.86 6.51
N ALA A 13 -11.38 -22.88 5.91
CA ALA A 13 -11.60 -24.30 6.21
C ALA A 13 -10.80 -24.83 7.42
N GLN A 14 -10.02 -23.98 8.11
CA GLN A 14 -9.24 -24.42 9.27
C GLN A 14 -10.14 -24.92 10.40
N GLU A 15 -9.76 -26.02 11.06
CA GLU A 15 -10.53 -26.62 12.18
C GLU A 15 -10.81 -25.65 13.33
N ARG A 16 -9.96 -24.64 13.50
CA ARG A 16 -10.08 -23.63 14.56
C ARG A 16 -11.07 -22.53 14.24
N VAL A 17 -11.60 -22.47 13.01
CA VAL A 17 -12.62 -21.49 12.61
C VAL A 17 -13.96 -21.90 13.20
N ALA A 18 -14.56 -21.03 14.01
CA ALA A 18 -15.90 -21.21 14.56
C ALA A 18 -16.99 -20.65 13.63
N ARG A 19 -16.74 -19.48 13.04
CA ARG A 19 -17.65 -18.86 12.07
C ARG A 19 -16.89 -18.03 11.02
N ILE A 20 -17.38 -18.08 9.79
CA ILE A 20 -16.95 -17.18 8.72
C ILE A 20 -17.76 -15.89 8.84
N LEU A 21 -17.08 -14.76 9.00
CA LEU A 21 -17.70 -13.43 9.08
C LEU A 21 -17.81 -12.76 7.71
N GLY A 22 -16.90 -13.11 6.81
CA GLY A 22 -16.92 -12.69 5.41
C GLY A 22 -15.85 -13.43 4.61
N GLN A 23 -16.14 -13.72 3.35
CA GLN A 23 -15.23 -14.41 2.44
C GLN A 23 -15.30 -13.75 1.07
N GLY A 24 -14.13 -13.49 0.50
CA GLY A 24 -13.98 -12.89 -0.81
C GLY A 24 -12.68 -13.35 -1.46
N PRO A 25 -12.43 -12.96 -2.72
CA PRO A 25 -11.31 -13.47 -3.52
C PRO A 25 -9.93 -13.11 -2.95
N THR A 26 -9.83 -11.99 -2.22
CA THR A 26 -8.56 -11.48 -1.67
C THR A 26 -8.65 -11.03 -0.20
N LYS A 27 -9.84 -11.15 0.41
CA LYS A 27 -10.09 -10.79 1.82
C LYS A 27 -11.05 -11.78 2.43
N SER A 28 -10.68 -12.33 3.58
CA SER A 28 -11.58 -13.14 4.41
C SER A 28 -11.45 -12.76 5.87
N SER A 29 -12.54 -12.92 6.61
CA SER A 29 -12.67 -12.61 8.03
C SER A 29 -13.34 -13.80 8.71
N VAL A 30 -12.74 -14.29 9.78
CA VAL A 30 -13.25 -15.43 10.57
C VAL A 30 -13.23 -15.08 12.05
N GLU A 31 -14.04 -15.77 12.81
CA GLU A 31 -13.87 -15.89 14.26
C GLU A 31 -13.42 -17.31 14.58
N LEU A 32 -12.42 -17.42 15.44
CA LEU A 32 -11.88 -18.68 15.92
C LEU A 32 -12.68 -19.21 17.12
N VAL A 33 -12.54 -20.51 17.42
CA VAL A 33 -13.20 -21.17 18.56
C VAL A 33 -12.90 -20.56 19.94
N ASN A 34 -11.85 -19.75 20.06
CA ASN A 34 -11.50 -19.02 21.28
C ASN A 34 -12.10 -17.59 21.32
N GLY A 35 -12.92 -17.21 20.34
CA GLY A 35 -13.55 -15.89 20.21
C GLY A 35 -12.67 -14.83 19.56
N LEU A 36 -11.45 -15.16 19.11
CA LEU A 36 -10.59 -14.20 18.41
C LEU A 36 -11.07 -14.01 16.97
N GLN A 37 -11.29 -12.75 16.58
CA GLN A 37 -11.52 -12.40 15.18
C GLN A 37 -10.20 -12.21 14.44
N VAL A 38 -10.09 -12.82 13.25
CA VAL A 38 -8.88 -12.77 12.40
C VAL A 38 -9.28 -12.40 10.98
N ASP A 39 -8.57 -11.43 10.42
CA ASP A 39 -8.68 -11.02 9.02
C ASP A 39 -7.46 -11.47 8.22
N LEU A 40 -7.68 -12.07 7.06
CA LEU A 40 -6.65 -12.41 6.08
C LEU A 40 -6.81 -11.54 4.83
N ARG A 41 -5.69 -11.04 4.29
CA ARG A 41 -5.63 -10.33 3.01
C ARG A 41 -4.51 -10.87 2.13
N VAL A 42 -4.81 -11.09 0.86
CA VAL A 42 -3.83 -11.40 -0.18
C VAL A 42 -3.70 -10.19 -1.09
N LEU A 43 -2.46 -9.81 -1.39
CA LEU A 43 -2.11 -8.53 -2.00
C LEU A 43 -0.99 -8.73 -3.03
N GLU A 44 -0.99 -7.88 -4.06
CA GLU A 44 0.14 -7.78 -5.01
C GLU A 44 1.43 -7.44 -4.28
N ARG A 45 2.53 -8.04 -4.74
CA ARG A 45 3.83 -7.92 -4.09
C ARG A 45 4.27 -6.47 -4.00
N GLU A 46 3.98 -5.71 -5.05
CA GLU A 46 4.29 -4.29 -5.22
C GLU A 46 3.55 -3.43 -4.18
N ARG A 47 2.40 -3.91 -3.67
CA ARG A 47 1.58 -3.21 -2.66
C ARG A 47 1.93 -3.58 -1.22
N TRP A 48 2.90 -4.48 -1.02
CA TRP A 48 3.22 -5.00 0.32
C TRP A 48 3.61 -3.89 1.31
N GLY A 49 4.45 -2.93 0.88
CA GLY A 49 4.94 -1.86 1.75
C GLY A 49 3.83 -0.92 2.25
N THR A 50 2.96 -0.46 1.35
CA THR A 50 1.85 0.44 1.68
C THR A 50 0.79 -0.27 2.51
N ALA A 51 0.47 -1.51 2.18
CA ALA A 51 -0.48 -2.31 2.94
C ALA A 51 0.02 -2.62 4.36
N LEU A 52 1.30 -2.96 4.53
CA LEU A 52 1.87 -3.22 5.85
C LEU A 52 1.78 -1.98 6.75
N ALA A 53 2.13 -0.80 6.23
CA ALA A 53 1.97 0.46 6.94
C ALA A 53 0.50 0.72 7.32
N TYR A 54 -0.42 0.50 6.38
CA TYR A 54 -1.86 0.70 6.59
C TYR A 54 -2.44 -0.21 7.67
N PHE A 55 -2.21 -1.53 7.57
CA PHE A 55 -2.79 -2.52 8.48
C PHE A 55 -2.15 -2.52 9.87
N THR A 56 -0.91 -2.06 9.98
CA THR A 56 -0.28 -1.87 11.29
C THR A 56 -0.85 -0.64 12.01
N GLY A 57 -1.17 0.42 11.25
CA GLY A 57 -1.88 1.58 11.78
C GLY A 57 -1.17 2.24 12.99
N SER A 58 -1.89 2.97 13.85
CA SER A 58 -3.35 3.13 13.99
C SER A 58 -4.03 4.01 12.92
N GLN A 59 -5.36 4.12 12.94
CA GLN A 59 -6.11 5.04 12.07
C GLN A 59 -5.54 6.46 12.09
N GLN A 60 -5.19 6.98 13.27
CA GLN A 60 -4.64 8.32 13.42
C GLN A 60 -3.22 8.42 12.86
N HIS A 61 -2.40 7.37 12.99
CA HIS A 61 -1.11 7.29 12.32
C HIS A 61 -1.28 7.36 10.81
N ASN A 62 -2.22 6.58 10.26
CA ASN A 62 -2.50 6.56 8.82
C ASN A 62 -3.01 7.93 8.31
N ILE A 63 -3.83 8.64 9.08
CA ILE A 63 -4.26 10.01 8.74
C ILE A 63 -3.04 10.92 8.64
N ARG A 64 -2.19 10.95 9.67
CA ARG A 64 -0.98 11.81 9.69
C ARG A 64 -0.01 11.47 8.56
N MET A 65 0.13 10.19 8.22
CA MET A 65 0.98 9.77 7.10
C MET A 65 0.44 10.26 5.76
N ARG A 66 -0.88 10.25 5.56
CA ARG A 66 -1.53 10.79 4.36
C ARG A 66 -1.41 12.31 4.25
N GLU A 67 -1.60 13.02 5.36
CA GLU A 67 -1.39 14.47 5.41
C GLU A 67 0.04 14.85 5.01
N ARG A 68 1.05 14.14 5.56
CA ARG A 68 2.46 14.33 5.20
C ARG A 68 2.79 13.97 3.76
N ALA A 69 2.12 12.97 3.19
CA ALA A 69 2.26 12.64 1.78
C ALA A 69 1.76 13.82 0.93
N LEU A 70 0.59 14.36 1.26
CA LEU A 70 -0.03 15.47 0.52
C LEU A 70 0.82 16.75 0.59
N GLU A 71 1.41 17.04 1.75
CA GLU A 71 2.39 18.14 1.91
C GLU A 71 3.62 18.00 0.99
N ARG A 72 3.88 16.79 0.49
CA ARG A 72 5.01 16.46 -0.39
C ARG A 72 4.59 16.25 -1.84
N GLY A 73 3.37 16.59 -2.22
CA GLY A 73 2.86 16.37 -3.58
C GLY A 73 2.56 14.90 -3.89
N LEU A 74 2.26 14.10 -2.85
CA LEU A 74 1.92 12.69 -2.98
C LEU A 74 0.56 12.39 -2.32
N SER A 75 -0.21 11.49 -2.91
CA SER A 75 -1.31 10.79 -2.27
C SER A 75 -0.81 9.45 -1.72
N LEU A 76 -1.33 9.03 -0.58
CA LEU A 76 -1.07 7.73 0.03
C LEU A 76 -2.40 7.04 0.34
N ASN A 77 -2.57 5.79 -0.11
CA ASN A 77 -3.69 4.93 0.24
C ASN A 77 -3.21 3.51 0.59
N GLU A 78 -4.12 2.56 0.86
CA GLU A 78 -3.76 1.18 1.18
C GLU A 78 -3.10 0.40 0.02
N HIS A 79 -3.05 0.96 -1.18
CA HIS A 79 -2.56 0.30 -2.38
C HIS A 79 -1.24 0.91 -2.87
N ALA A 80 -1.06 2.23 -2.81
CA ALA A 80 0.08 2.89 -3.43
C ALA A 80 0.37 4.29 -2.84
N PHE A 81 1.57 4.79 -3.19
CA PHE A 81 1.86 6.23 -3.25
C PHE A 81 1.68 6.70 -4.70
N SER A 82 1.08 7.86 -4.89
CA SER A 82 0.85 8.40 -6.24
C SER A 82 1.09 9.92 -6.24
N PRO A 83 1.72 10.50 -7.27
CA PRO A 83 1.84 11.95 -7.39
C PRO A 83 0.49 12.66 -7.44
N VAL A 84 0.42 13.88 -6.93
CA VAL A 84 -0.75 14.76 -7.07
C VAL A 84 -0.37 16.11 -7.69
N ASP A 85 -1.33 16.73 -8.37
CA ASP A 85 -1.19 18.07 -8.93
C ASP A 85 -1.31 19.18 -7.87
N ASP A 86 -1.18 20.45 -8.29
CA ASP A 86 -1.33 21.63 -7.41
C ASP A 86 -2.71 21.71 -6.73
N ASN A 87 -3.73 21.10 -7.35
CA ASN A 87 -5.08 21.01 -6.84
C ASN A 87 -5.33 19.74 -6.00
N ARG A 88 -4.27 18.98 -5.69
CA ARG A 88 -4.27 17.72 -4.92
C ARG A 88 -5.06 16.57 -5.57
N GLN A 89 -5.21 16.59 -6.88
CA GLN A 89 -5.79 15.48 -7.64
C GLN A 89 -4.71 14.49 -8.06
N ILE A 90 -5.04 13.19 -8.08
CA ILE A 90 -4.08 12.13 -8.44
C ILE A 90 -3.69 12.28 -9.91
N ILE A 91 -2.38 12.29 -10.17
CA ILE A 91 -1.84 12.29 -11.54
C ILE A 91 -1.74 10.83 -12.00
N GLU A 92 -2.65 10.41 -12.87
CA GLU A 92 -2.64 9.07 -13.45
C GLU A 92 -1.48 8.92 -14.46
N GLY A 93 -0.79 7.77 -14.44
CA GLY A 93 0.31 7.48 -15.37
C GLY A 93 1.58 8.31 -15.17
N ALA A 94 1.72 8.96 -14.01
CA ALA A 94 2.92 9.71 -13.67
C ALA A 94 4.17 8.78 -13.68
N PRO A 95 5.28 9.18 -14.32
CA PRO A 95 6.54 8.44 -14.29
C PRO A 95 6.98 8.12 -12.85
N GLU A 96 7.51 6.91 -12.60
CA GLU A 96 7.96 6.45 -11.25
C GLU A 96 8.95 7.42 -10.57
N ASP A 97 9.65 8.20 -11.38
CA ASP A 97 10.63 9.22 -11.04
C ASP A 97 10.04 10.50 -10.41
N LEU A 98 8.71 10.63 -10.30
CA LEU A 98 8.03 11.71 -9.57
C LEU A 98 7.94 11.51 -8.06
N VAL A 99 8.46 10.41 -7.49
CA VAL A 99 8.63 10.32 -6.04
C VAL A 99 9.85 11.15 -5.66
N PRO A 100 9.71 12.32 -4.99
CA PRO A 100 10.88 13.13 -4.65
C PRO A 100 11.78 12.37 -3.68
N HIS A 101 12.90 11.85 -4.19
CA HIS A 101 14.03 11.40 -3.41
C HIS A 101 14.62 12.61 -2.66
N ARG A 102 14.08 12.95 -1.49
CA ARG A 102 14.70 13.95 -0.62
C ARG A 102 15.80 13.29 0.21
N GLY A 103 17.04 13.41 -0.28
CA GLY A 103 18.22 13.17 0.54
C GLY A 103 19.54 13.07 -0.24
N GLY A 104 20.06 14.19 -0.76
CA GLY A 104 21.47 14.25 -1.18
C GLY A 104 21.76 15.33 -2.23
N SER A 105 22.30 16.47 -1.80
CA SER A 105 22.93 17.46 -2.67
C SER A 105 24.06 16.82 -3.47
N LEU A 106 23.85 16.57 -4.77
CA LEU A 106 24.94 16.48 -5.73
C LEU A 106 24.94 17.76 -6.58
N ARG A 107 25.66 18.75 -6.06
CA ARG A 107 26.36 19.68 -6.94
C ARG A 107 27.31 18.83 -7.78
N SER A 108 27.03 18.72 -9.08
CA SER A 108 28.01 18.32 -10.07
C SER A 108 28.05 19.41 -11.12
N SER A 109 28.95 20.37 -10.88
CA SER A 109 29.49 21.25 -11.90
C SER A 109 30.36 20.43 -12.87
N ARG A 110 29.96 20.36 -14.14
CA ARG A 110 30.84 20.30 -15.32
C ARG A 110 29.93 20.43 -16.54
N ALA A 111 29.81 21.64 -17.10
CA ALA A 111 30.71 22.19 -18.11
C ALA A 111 30.60 21.43 -19.45
N ALA A 112 30.03 22.17 -20.41
CA ALA A 112 30.07 22.01 -21.86
C ALA A 112 31.14 21.10 -22.45
N VAL A 113 30.72 20.24 -23.38
CA VAL A 113 31.37 19.78 -24.63
C VAL A 113 30.27 19.04 -25.39
N ASP A 114 29.97 19.16 -26.69
CA ASP A 114 30.12 20.17 -27.73
C ASP A 114 29.15 19.72 -28.84
N ARG A 115 28.73 20.68 -29.68
CA ARG A 115 28.17 20.39 -31.00
C ARG A 115 29.30 19.90 -31.93
N ALA A 116 29.06 18.80 -32.64
CA ALA A 116 29.51 18.56 -34.01
C ALA A 116 28.64 17.46 -34.63
#